data_AF-A0A1Y6D9U9-F1
#
_entry.id   AF-A0A1Y6D9U9-F1
#
_cell.length_a   1.000
_cell.length_b   1.000
_cell.length_c   1.000
_cell.angle_alpha   90.00
_cell.angle_beta   90.00
_cell.angle_gamma   90.00
#
_symmetry.space_group_name_H-M   'P 1'
#
loop_
_entity.id
_entity.type
_entity.pdbx_description
1 polymer ?
#
loop_
_entity_poly.entity_id
_entity_poly.type
_entity_poly.pdbx_seq_one_letter_code
_entity_poly.pdbx_strand_id
1 'polypeptide(L)' 'MNPIRQIVEDAPDSIPVPPELRHHRVEIIFWTLEKPEPERDANGWPVGFFEATAGAREGEPLTREPQGEYEKRLELE' A
#
# COMPACT_ATOMS: atom_id res chain seq x y z
N MET A 1 30.07 11.69 5.08
CA MET A 1 30.06 11.75 3.60
C MET A 1 28.64 12.08 3.20
N ASN A 2 28.40 13.20 2.52
CA ASN A 2 27.04 13.60 2.14
C ASN A 2 26.70 12.93 0.80
N PRO A 3 25.59 12.18 0.70
CA PRO A 3 25.19 11.56 -0.56
C PRO A 3 24.74 12.65 -1.55
N ILE A 4 25.07 12.47 -2.83
CA ILE A 4 24.52 13.28 -3.91
C ILE A 4 23.10 12.76 -4.18
N ARG A 5 22.07 13.58 -3.93
CA ARG A 5 20.68 13.26 -4.27
C ARG A 5 20.31 13.97 -5.56
N GLN A 6 20.06 13.19 -6.60
CA GLN A 6 19.53 13.67 -7.87
C GLN A 6 18.15 13.06 -8.09
N ILE A 7 17.17 13.91 -8.41
CA ILE A 7 15.86 13.47 -8.88
C ILE A 7 15.89 13.57 -10.40
N VAL A 8 15.48 12.50 -11.07
CA VAL A 8 15.34 12.44 -12.52
C VAL A 8 13.89 12.10 -12.81
N GLU A 9 13.21 12.95 -13.59
CA GLU A 9 11.78 12.81 -13.88
C GLU A 9 11.49 11.57 -14.75
N ASP A 10 12.34 11.30 -15.75
CA ASP A 10 12.27 10.12 -16.60
C ASP A 10 13.61 9.37 -16.52
N ALA A 11 13.60 8.24 -15.83
CA ALA A 11 14.83 7.51 -15.51
C ALA A 11 15.45 6.94 -16.80
N PRO A 12 16.70 7.32 -17.16
CA PRO A 12 17.33 6.83 -18.37
C PRO A 12 17.81 5.38 -18.22
N ASP A 13 18.00 4.68 -19.33
CA ASP A 13 18.57 3.32 -19.37
C ASP A 13 20.00 3.24 -18.79
N SER A 14 20.70 4.37 -18.67
CA SER A 14 22.03 4.44 -18.09
C SER A 14 22.25 5.73 -17.32
N ILE A 15 22.97 5.64 -16.19
CA ILE A 15 23.38 6.81 -15.40
C ILE A 15 24.89 7.01 -15.56
N PRO A 16 25.35 8.17 -16.08
CA PRO A 16 26.77 8.43 -16.25
C PRO A 16 27.43 8.62 -14.88
N VAL A 17 28.55 7.90 -14.65
CA VAL A 17 29.34 8.06 -13.43
C VAL A 17 30.19 9.34 -13.52
N PRO A 18 30.01 10.31 -12.59
CA PRO A 18 30.82 11.52 -12.54
C PRO A 18 32.31 11.20 -12.48
N PRO A 19 33.19 11.97 -13.17
CA PRO A 19 34.64 11.71 -13.18
C PRO A 19 35.25 11.54 -11.79
N GLU A 20 34.75 12.27 -10.80
CA GLU A 20 35.23 12.30 -9.42
C GLU A 20 34.95 11.00 -8.66
N LEU A 21 34.00 10.19 -9.15
CA LEU A 21 33.56 8.94 -8.54
C LEU A 21 34.07 7.69 -9.29
N ARG A 22 34.74 7.86 -10.43
CA ARG A 22 35.26 6.72 -11.22
C ARG A 22 36.33 5.98 -10.43
N HIS A 23 36.35 4.65 -10.55
CA HIS A 23 37.29 3.74 -9.85
C HIS A 23 37.18 3.74 -8.32
N HIS A 24 36.17 4.40 -7.74
CA HIS A 24 35.86 4.33 -6.32
C HIS A 24 34.72 3.35 -6.04
N ARG A 25 34.72 2.74 -4.84
CA ARG A 25 33.58 1.95 -4.37
C ARG A 25 32.46 2.91 -3.99
N VAL A 26 31.34 2.83 -4.70
CA VAL A 26 30.16 3.67 -4.48
C VAL A 26 28.92 2.81 -4.25
N GLU A 27 27.94 3.37 -3.55
CA GLU A 27 26.58 2.83 -3.42
C GLU A 27 25.65 3.67 -4.30
N ILE A 28 24.84 3.02 -5.13
CA ILE A 28 23.85 3.66 -5.98
C ILE A 28 22.47 3.18 -5.51
N ILE A 29 21.61 4.10 -5.12
CA ILE A 29 20.26 3.82 -4.63
C ILE A 29 19.27 4.30 -5.68
N PHE A 30 18.45 3.39 -6.21
CA PHE A 30 17.33 3.72 -7.08
C PHE A 30 16.05 3.77 -6.24
N TRP A 31 15.43 4.95 -6.17
CA TRP A 31 14.11 5.12 -5.59
C TRP A 31 13.15 5.60 -6.65
N THR A 32 12.11 4.80 -6.90
CA THR A 32 10.95 5.24 -7.66
C THR A 32 10.19 6.24 -6.79
N LEU A 33 10.05 7.48 -7.27
CA LEU A 33 9.25 8.50 -6.58
C LEU A 33 7.77 8.40 -6.93
N GLU A 34 7.44 7.64 -7.98
CA GLU A 34 6.08 7.27 -8.31
C GLU A 34 5.52 6.35 -7.23
N LYS A 35 4.31 6.68 -6.77
CA LYS A 35 3.54 5.78 -5.94
C LYS A 35 2.84 4.81 -6.89
N PRO A 36 3.19 3.52 -6.93
CA PRO A 36 2.46 2.58 -7.77
C PRO A 36 0.99 2.64 -7.35
N GLU A 37 0.13 2.98 -8.29
CA GLU A 37 -1.30 2.82 -8.04
C GLU A 37 -1.58 1.33 -7.88
N PRO A 38 -2.23 0.92 -6.78
CA PRO A 38 -2.54 -0.48 -6.61
C PRO A 38 -3.50 -0.92 -7.72
N GLU A 39 -3.26 -2.12 -8.25
CA GLU A 39 -4.22 -2.78 -9.13
C GLU A 39 -5.58 -2.83 -8.44
N ARG A 40 -6.64 -2.55 -9.19
CA ARG A 40 -8.02 -2.52 -8.67
C ARG A 40 -8.82 -3.69 -9.22
N ASP A 41 -9.66 -4.28 -8.38
CA ASP A 41 -10.62 -5.30 -8.78
C ASP A 41 -11.79 -4.72 -9.62
N ALA A 42 -12.71 -5.58 -10.05
CA ALA A 42 -13.90 -5.19 -10.83
C ALA A 42 -14.81 -4.18 -10.11
N ASN A 43 -14.67 -4.03 -8.78
CA ASN A 43 -15.44 -3.13 -7.94
C ASN A 43 -14.63 -1.87 -7.56
N GLY A 44 -13.40 -1.72 -8.08
CA GLY A 44 -12.55 -0.56 -7.84
C GLY A 44 -11.72 -0.62 -6.56
N TRP A 45 -11.70 -1.74 -5.84
CA TRP A 45 -10.90 -1.90 -4.60
C TRP A 45 -9.47 -2.31 -4.90
N PRO A 46 -8.47 -1.84 -4.14
CA PRO A 46 -7.10 -2.34 -4.26
C PRO A 46 -7.08 -3.86 -4.05
N VAL A 47 -6.45 -4.59 -4.97
CA VAL A 47 -6.26 -6.03 -4.85
C VAL A 47 -5.50 -6.34 -3.55
N GLY A 48 -5.97 -7.30 -2.77
CA GLY A 48 -5.38 -7.68 -1.48
C GLY A 48 -5.81 -6.81 -0.28
N PHE A 49 -6.64 -5.78 -0.50
CA PHE A 49 -7.06 -4.86 0.56
C PHE A 49 -7.83 -5.55 1.69
N PHE A 50 -8.74 -6.48 1.38
CA PHE A 50 -9.57 -7.14 2.38
C PHE A 50 -8.77 -8.14 3.23
N GLU A 51 -7.84 -8.86 2.59
CA GLU A 51 -6.90 -9.76 3.26
C GLU A 51 -5.98 -8.99 4.21
N ALA A 52 -5.47 -7.84 3.77
CA ALA A 52 -4.61 -6.99 4.58
C ALA A 52 -5.34 -6.35 5.78
N THR A 53 -6.65 -6.14 5.69
CA THR A 53 -7.47 -5.52 6.74
C THR A 53 -8.19 -6.53 7.63
N ALA A 54 -8.14 -7.82 7.29
CA ALA A 54 -8.72 -8.89 8.09
C ALA A 54 -8.08 -8.91 9.49
N GLY A 55 -8.88 -8.67 10.52
CA GLY A 55 -8.41 -8.64 11.91
C GLY A 55 -7.65 -7.37 12.31
N ALA A 56 -7.52 -6.37 11.42
CA ALA A 56 -6.87 -5.09 11.72
C ALA A 56 -7.77 -4.11 12.50
N ARG A 57 -8.83 -4.59 13.15
CA ARG A 57 -9.72 -3.74 13.94
C ARG A 57 -8.98 -3.24 15.18
N GLU A 58 -8.67 -1.95 15.20
CA GLU A 58 -8.15 -1.27 16.38
C GLU A 58 -9.31 -0.76 17.26
N GLY A 59 -9.23 -0.99 18.58
CA GLY A 59 -10.22 -0.55 19.56
C GLY A 59 -10.78 -1.67 20.44
N GLU A 60 -11.99 -1.43 20.97
CA GLU A 60 -12.67 -2.38 21.84
C GLU A 60 -12.98 -3.72 21.13
N PRO A 61 -13.00 -4.86 21.85
CA PRO A 61 -13.43 -6.14 21.31
C PRO A 61 -14.80 -6.03 20.62
N LEU A 62 -15.01 -6.81 19.56
CA LEU A 62 -16.34 -6.93 18.95
C LEU A 62 -17.26 -7.63 19.96
N THR A 63 -18.13 -6.87 20.62
CA THR A 63 -19.23 -7.40 21.42
C THR A 63 -20.47 -7.53 20.54
N ARG A 64 -21.17 -8.66 20.66
CA ARG A 64 -22.48 -8.83 20.03
C ARG A 64 -23.54 -8.34 21.00
N GLU A 65 -24.19 -7.24 20.65
CA GLU A 65 -25.29 -6.69 21.43
C GLU A 65 -26.49 -7.65 21.48
N PRO A 66 -27.37 -7.53 22.50
CA PRO A 66 -28.62 -8.29 22.55
C PRO A 66 -29.43 -8.11 21.26
N GLN A 67 -29.92 -9.21 20.68
CA GLN A 67 -30.63 -9.21 19.38
C GLN A 67 -32.04 -8.62 19.41
N GLY A 68 -32.42 -7.92 20.49
CA GLY A 68 -33.75 -7.36 20.67
C GLY A 68 -34.86 -8.43 20.70
N GLU A 69 -36.10 -7.97 20.50
CA GLU A 69 -37.24 -8.86 20.34
C GLU A 69 -37.34 -9.35 18.89
N TYR A 70 -37.71 -10.62 18.71
CA TYR A 70 -37.95 -11.17 17.38
C TYR A 70 -39.17 -10.51 16.73
N GLU A 71 -39.08 -10.35 15.40
CA GLU A 71 -40.24 -9.98 14.60
C GLU A 71 -41.34 -11.05 14.74
N LYS A 72 -42.57 -10.60 14.98
CA LYS A 72 -43.74 -11.49 14.97
C LYS A 72 -44.13 -11.74 13.52
N ARG A 73 -44.05 -13.00 13.10
CA ARG A 73 -44.61 -13.42 11.80
C ARG A 73 -46.13 -13.46 11.87
N LEU A 74 -46.79 -13.29 10.73
CA LEU A 74 -48.23 -13.51 10.59
C LEU A 74 -48.57 -14.96 10.95
N GLU A 75 -49.75 -15.15 11.54
CA GLU A 75 -50.28 -16.50 11.77
C GLU A 75 -50.54 -17.18 10.42
N LEU A 76 -50.29 -18.49 10.37
CA LEU A 76 -50.58 -19.30 9.19
C LEU A 76 -52.09 -19.59 9.16
N GLU A 77 -52.73 -19.38 8.01
CA GLU A 77 -54.12 -19.76 7.74
C GLU A 77 -54.27 -21.28 7.53
#